data_AF-A0A256IVB5-F1
#
_entry.id   AF-A0A256IVB5-F1
#
_cell.length_a   1.000
_cell.length_b   1.000
_cell.length_c   1.000
_cell.angle_alpha   90.00
_cell.angle_beta   90.00
_cell.angle_gamma   90.00
#
_symmetry.space_group_name_H-M   'P 1'
#
loop_
_entity.id
_entity.type
_entity.pdbx_description
1 polymer ?
#
loop_
_entity_poly.entity_id
_entity_poly.type
_entity_poly.pdbx_seq_one_letter_code
_entity_poly.pdbx_strand_id
1 'polypeptide(L)'
;MKRRTLILLLGGASSGAMSVGTGAFSSVEAERGVEVSVEDDRDAYIRYEKPNDGKIVEDGEQVTLVRVRNQFGGSQDLALVGVEYEYEDEDRKDDILRDITVERYDSPAAPDETLSDEDFTDVDEDHVAIERGSTNGNYPAANDDDAFGPGEWVRIVADAHVPAGDSPDIEVTITIEGVEEGISAQLFGETRAFTLTGAEDVSASQTPTVDFKGNSGNAKLEGAESEIPTRVWYRDVSTGLEHDTPHLSNGQIRKQLFSGSNKNGKRIVAVSLTDLNRTYVREGDDLNPGSSECYDGVPETESEFNSDTLSACD
;
A
#
# COMPACT_ATOMS: atom_id res chain seq x y z
N MET A 1 32.35 9.42 -25.73
CA MET A 1 33.30 8.84 -26.71
C MET A 1 33.41 7.33 -26.49
N LYS A 2 33.14 6.54 -27.54
CA LYS A 2 33.04 5.06 -27.56
C LYS A 2 34.36 4.40 -27.11
N ARG A 3 34.33 3.55 -26.08
CA ARG A 3 35.48 2.70 -25.70
C ARG A 3 35.37 1.37 -26.45
N ARG A 4 36.42 1.07 -27.21
CA ARG A 4 36.49 -0.01 -28.21
C ARG A 4 36.99 -1.31 -27.55
N THR A 5 36.29 -2.39 -27.82
CA THR A 5 36.64 -3.79 -27.52
C THR A 5 37.93 -4.21 -28.23
N LEU A 6 38.89 -4.77 -27.49
CA LEU A 6 40.11 -5.38 -28.02
C LEU A 6 39.97 -6.90 -27.93
N ILE A 7 39.76 -7.55 -29.08
CA ILE A 7 39.77 -9.01 -29.20
C ILE A 7 41.20 -9.43 -29.53
N LEU A 8 41.88 -10.08 -28.58
CA LEU A 8 43.21 -10.67 -28.76
C LEU A 8 43.06 -12.11 -29.28
N LEU A 9 43.11 -12.23 -30.60
CA LEU A 9 43.25 -13.48 -31.33
C LEU A 9 44.75 -13.73 -31.57
N LEU A 10 45.39 -14.55 -30.74
CA LEU A 10 46.69 -15.16 -31.06
C LEU A 10 46.64 -16.66 -30.80
N GLY A 11 46.64 -17.42 -31.89
CA GLY A 11 46.85 -18.86 -31.90
C GLY A 11 48.33 -19.24 -32.00
N GLY A 12 48.58 -20.54 -31.87
CA GLY A 12 49.67 -21.21 -32.59
C GLY A 12 50.86 -21.70 -31.75
N ALA A 13 50.70 -22.89 -31.18
CA ALA A 13 51.65 -24.02 -31.11
C ALA A 13 53.18 -23.75 -31.02
N SER A 14 53.78 -24.19 -29.91
CA SER A 14 55.11 -24.82 -29.94
C SER A 14 55.32 -25.72 -28.71
N SER A 15 55.42 -27.02 -28.99
CA SER A 15 55.70 -28.10 -28.05
C SER A 15 57.12 -28.03 -27.47
N GLY A 16 57.29 -28.34 -26.18
CA GLY A 16 58.57 -28.79 -25.64
C GLY A 16 58.97 -28.25 -24.27
N ALA A 17 58.36 -28.78 -23.21
CA ALA A 17 59.05 -29.08 -21.95
C ALA A 17 58.10 -29.89 -21.06
N MET A 18 58.46 -31.15 -20.80
CA MET A 18 57.89 -31.91 -19.70
C MET A 18 58.37 -31.26 -18.40
N SER A 19 57.58 -30.34 -17.86
CA SER A 19 57.70 -29.90 -16.48
C SER A 19 56.62 -30.58 -15.68
N VAL A 20 57.03 -31.57 -14.88
CA VAL A 20 56.23 -32.18 -13.82
C VAL A 20 55.85 -31.05 -12.86
N GLY A 21 54.66 -30.50 -13.05
CA GLY A 21 54.02 -29.65 -12.06
C GLY A 21 53.52 -30.56 -10.94
N THR A 22 54.18 -30.49 -9.79
CA THR A 22 53.65 -31.00 -8.52
C THR A 22 52.25 -30.43 -8.33
N GLY A 23 51.25 -31.30 -8.24
CA GLY A 23 49.88 -30.91 -7.93
C GLY A 23 49.83 -30.14 -6.62
N ALA A 24 49.63 -28.83 -6.72
CA ALA A 24 48.88 -28.10 -5.73
C ALA A 24 47.43 -28.24 -6.18
N PHE A 25 46.65 -29.03 -5.45
CA PHE A 25 45.20 -28.93 -5.54
C PHE A 25 44.86 -27.52 -5.07
N SER A 26 44.74 -26.59 -6.01
CA SER A 26 43.97 -25.38 -5.78
C SER A 26 42.55 -25.88 -5.66
N SER A 27 42.05 -25.98 -4.43
CA SER A 27 40.61 -26.07 -4.19
C SER A 27 40.01 -24.86 -4.89
N VAL A 28 39.43 -25.07 -6.05
CA VAL A 28 38.47 -24.12 -6.60
C VAL A 28 37.26 -24.32 -5.71
N GLU A 29 37.12 -23.49 -4.69
CA GLU A 29 35.79 -23.12 -4.19
C GLU A 29 35.09 -22.50 -5.39
N ALA A 30 34.35 -23.33 -6.11
CA ALA A 30 33.48 -22.86 -7.17
C ALA A 30 32.31 -22.24 -6.45
N GLU A 31 32.34 -20.92 -6.26
CA GLU A 31 31.16 -20.11 -6.01
C GLU A 31 30.19 -20.36 -7.17
N ARG A 32 29.28 -21.33 -6.99
CA ARG A 32 28.23 -21.60 -7.95
C ARG A 32 27.12 -20.60 -7.72
N GLY A 33 27.33 -19.36 -8.15
CA GLY A 33 26.22 -18.41 -8.32
C GLY A 33 25.33 -18.92 -9.45
N VAL A 34 24.16 -19.45 -9.12
CA VAL A 34 23.16 -19.82 -10.11
C VAL A 34 22.28 -18.59 -10.34
N GLU A 35 22.46 -17.92 -11.49
CA GLU A 35 21.53 -16.90 -11.96
C GLU A 35 20.23 -17.61 -12.37
N VAL A 36 19.22 -17.56 -11.49
CA VAL A 36 17.91 -18.16 -11.75
C VAL A 36 17.05 -17.14 -12.48
N SER A 37 16.71 -17.40 -13.75
CA SER A 37 15.67 -16.62 -14.45
C SER A 37 14.33 -16.84 -13.75
N VAL A 38 13.74 -15.75 -13.29
CA VAL A 38 12.40 -15.74 -12.71
C VAL A 38 11.43 -15.39 -13.82
N GLU A 39 10.59 -16.34 -14.15
CA GLU A 39 9.50 -16.19 -15.12
C GLU A 39 8.18 -16.20 -14.35
N ASP A 40 7.12 -15.63 -14.92
CA ASP A 40 5.74 -15.81 -14.46
C ASP A 40 5.26 -17.22 -14.84
N ASP A 41 5.96 -18.24 -14.31
CA ASP A 41 5.67 -19.64 -14.49
C ASP A 41 5.36 -20.26 -13.13
N ARG A 42 4.28 -21.05 -13.08
CA ARG A 42 3.84 -21.74 -11.86
C ARG A 42 4.89 -22.72 -11.35
N ASP A 43 5.78 -23.18 -12.23
CA ASP A 43 6.83 -24.17 -11.96
C ASP A 43 8.23 -23.56 -11.71
N ALA A 44 8.36 -22.22 -11.62
CA ALA A 44 9.64 -21.56 -11.33
C ALA A 44 10.12 -21.84 -9.90
N TYR A 45 11.45 -21.98 -9.69
CA TYR A 45 12.03 -22.19 -8.35
C TYR A 45 11.71 -21.06 -7.36
N ILE A 46 11.50 -19.86 -7.90
CA ILE A 46 10.95 -18.71 -7.19
C ILE A 46 9.67 -18.32 -7.92
N ARG A 47 8.53 -18.36 -7.24
CA ARG A 47 7.31 -17.76 -7.78
C ARG A 47 7.30 -16.29 -7.45
N TYR A 48 6.93 -15.45 -8.41
CA TYR A 48 6.77 -14.02 -8.24
C TYR A 48 5.35 -13.62 -8.66
N GLU A 49 4.65 -12.89 -7.81
CA GLU A 49 3.28 -12.45 -8.07
C GLU A 49 3.09 -10.96 -7.75
N LYS A 50 2.23 -10.31 -8.52
CA LYS A 50 1.87 -8.89 -8.37
C LYS A 50 0.37 -8.77 -8.11
N PRO A 51 -0.10 -9.08 -6.88
CA PRO A 51 -1.52 -9.29 -6.60
C PRO A 51 -2.39 -8.03 -6.85
N ASN A 52 -1.80 -6.85 -6.73
CA ASN A 52 -2.48 -5.56 -6.92
C ASN A 52 -2.06 -4.86 -8.23
N ASP A 53 -1.46 -5.55 -9.20
CA ASP A 53 -1.13 -4.95 -10.49
C ASP A 53 -2.41 -4.52 -11.25
N GLY A 54 -2.43 -3.28 -11.70
CA GLY A 54 -3.58 -2.63 -12.32
C GLY A 54 -4.73 -2.32 -11.36
N LYS A 55 -4.52 -2.41 -10.03
CA LYS A 55 -5.54 -2.11 -9.03
C LYS A 55 -5.79 -0.61 -8.94
N ILE A 56 -7.06 -0.27 -8.73
CA ILE A 56 -7.48 1.07 -8.32
C ILE A 56 -7.39 1.15 -6.80
N VAL A 57 -6.66 2.13 -6.28
CA VAL A 57 -6.33 2.27 -4.85
C VAL A 57 -6.86 3.58 -4.27
N GLU A 58 -7.35 3.54 -3.04
CA GLU A 58 -7.67 4.75 -2.27
C GLU A 58 -6.39 5.35 -1.64
N ASP A 59 -6.42 6.64 -1.30
CA ASP A 59 -5.28 7.30 -0.65
C ASP A 59 -5.03 6.72 0.75
N GLY A 60 -3.80 6.25 0.99
CA GLY A 60 -3.40 5.53 2.20
C GLY A 60 -3.82 4.07 2.24
N GLU A 61 -4.35 3.50 1.15
CA GLU A 61 -4.68 2.07 1.12
C GLU A 61 -3.41 1.22 1.15
N GLN A 62 -3.32 0.29 2.10
CA GLN A 62 -2.23 -0.68 2.12
C GLN A 62 -2.36 -1.65 0.95
N VAL A 63 -1.28 -1.81 0.19
CA VAL A 63 -1.21 -2.72 -0.95
C VAL A 63 0.00 -3.63 -0.86
N THR A 64 -0.19 -4.88 -1.27
CA THR A 64 0.91 -5.78 -1.57
C THR A 64 1.46 -5.47 -2.96
N LEU A 65 2.71 -5.00 -3.01
CA LEU A 65 3.42 -4.70 -4.25
C LEU A 65 3.83 -6.00 -4.95
N VAL A 66 4.44 -6.90 -4.17
CA VAL A 66 5.02 -8.15 -4.66
C VAL A 66 4.81 -9.25 -3.63
N ARG A 67 4.54 -10.47 -4.11
CA ARG A 67 4.66 -11.70 -3.32
C ARG A 67 5.65 -12.65 -3.96
N VAL A 68 6.45 -13.28 -3.12
CA VAL A 68 7.48 -14.23 -3.54
C VAL A 68 7.26 -15.53 -2.80
N ARG A 69 7.30 -16.64 -3.54
CA ARG A 69 7.26 -17.98 -2.95
C ARG A 69 8.54 -18.73 -3.21
N ASN A 70 9.07 -19.33 -2.16
CA ASN A 70 10.13 -20.33 -2.29
C ASN A 70 9.52 -21.63 -2.81
N GLN A 71 9.88 -22.05 -4.03
CA GLN A 71 9.48 -23.34 -4.61
C GLN A 71 10.67 -24.33 -4.72
N PHE A 72 11.80 -24.05 -4.07
CA PHE A 72 12.88 -25.03 -3.99
C PHE A 72 12.41 -26.28 -3.26
N GLY A 73 12.76 -27.45 -3.78
CA GLY A 73 12.57 -28.70 -3.03
C GLY A 73 13.63 -28.86 -1.94
N GLY A 74 13.30 -29.56 -0.86
CA GLY A 74 14.26 -29.92 0.19
C GLY A 74 14.12 -29.09 1.46
N SER A 75 15.23 -28.57 1.99
CA SER A 75 15.32 -27.75 3.22
C SER A 75 16.05 -26.43 2.94
N GLN A 76 15.90 -25.91 1.72
CA GLN A 76 16.59 -24.69 1.32
C GLN A 76 15.76 -23.49 1.73
N ASP A 77 16.24 -22.76 2.72
CA ASP A 77 15.62 -21.52 3.16
C ASP A 77 16.24 -20.34 2.41
N LEU A 78 15.42 -19.31 2.18
CA LEU A 78 15.78 -18.09 1.47
C LEU A 78 15.48 -16.89 2.36
N ALA A 79 16.27 -15.83 2.21
CA ALA A 79 16.05 -14.54 2.84
C ALA A 79 15.91 -13.46 1.77
N LEU A 80 14.92 -12.59 1.93
CA LEU A 80 14.80 -11.38 1.13
C LEU A 80 15.62 -10.30 1.81
N VAL A 81 16.76 -9.95 1.21
CA VAL A 81 17.76 -9.06 1.83
C VAL A 81 17.73 -7.65 1.25
N GLY A 82 17.07 -7.45 0.11
CA GLY A 82 17.00 -6.15 -0.55
C GLY A 82 15.69 -5.91 -1.28
N VAL A 83 15.14 -4.71 -1.09
CA VAL A 83 14.04 -4.14 -1.88
C VAL A 83 14.49 -2.80 -2.42
N GLU A 84 14.44 -2.66 -3.74
CA GLU A 84 14.67 -1.41 -4.44
C GLU A 84 13.41 -1.05 -5.20
N TYR A 85 12.93 0.19 -5.06
CA TYR A 85 11.76 0.65 -5.80
C TYR A 85 12.01 1.99 -6.49
N GLU A 86 11.52 2.11 -7.71
CA GLU A 86 11.59 3.33 -8.51
C GLU A 86 10.28 3.58 -9.24
N TYR A 87 9.98 4.85 -9.50
CA TYR A 87 8.85 5.27 -10.32
C TYR A 87 9.24 6.58 -11.01
N GLU A 88 8.78 6.75 -12.25
CA GLU A 88 9.10 7.92 -13.07
C GLU A 88 8.36 9.16 -12.55
N ASP A 89 8.96 9.89 -11.61
CA ASP A 89 8.60 11.30 -11.39
C ASP A 89 9.62 12.02 -10.49
N GLU A 90 10.60 12.67 -11.13
CA GLU A 90 11.65 13.45 -10.42
C GLU A 90 11.12 14.76 -9.82
N ASP A 91 9.93 15.23 -10.25
CA ASP A 91 9.36 16.53 -9.87
C ASP A 91 8.23 16.42 -8.82
N ARG A 92 7.82 15.20 -8.43
CA ARG A 92 6.81 15.00 -7.37
C ARG A 92 7.40 15.32 -5.99
N LYS A 93 6.63 16.08 -5.21
CA LYS A 93 6.99 16.44 -3.83
C LYS A 93 6.61 15.38 -2.80
N ASP A 94 5.61 14.56 -3.14
CA ASP A 94 5.04 13.56 -2.25
C ASP A 94 5.29 12.16 -2.82
N ASP A 95 5.74 11.27 -1.94
CA ASP A 95 6.00 9.87 -2.29
C ASP A 95 4.68 9.12 -2.45
N ILE A 96 4.55 8.37 -3.54
CA ILE A 96 3.34 7.58 -3.84
C ILE A 96 3.28 6.25 -3.10
N LEU A 97 4.38 5.85 -2.46
CA LEU A 97 4.48 4.70 -1.58
C LEU A 97 5.09 5.16 -0.27
N ARG A 98 4.46 4.82 0.85
CA ARG A 98 4.94 5.08 2.21
C ARG A 98 4.91 3.79 3.01
N ASP A 99 5.62 3.81 4.15
CA ASP A 99 5.62 2.74 5.14
C ASP A 99 5.83 1.35 4.50
N ILE A 100 6.85 1.27 3.64
CA ILE A 100 7.17 0.04 2.92
C ILE A 100 7.80 -0.95 3.90
N THR A 101 7.21 -2.12 4.02
CA THR A 101 7.69 -3.21 4.87
C THR A 101 7.78 -4.51 4.10
N VAL A 102 8.57 -5.43 4.64
CA VAL A 102 8.62 -6.83 4.18
C VAL A 102 8.01 -7.68 5.26
N GLU A 103 7.14 -8.59 4.85
CA GLU A 103 6.43 -9.47 5.78
C GLU A 103 6.56 -10.92 5.33
N ARG A 104 6.77 -11.82 6.29
CA ARG A 104 6.85 -13.26 6.08
C ARG A 104 5.53 -13.91 6.47
N TYR A 105 5.11 -14.89 5.67
CA TYR A 105 4.00 -15.76 6.01
C TYR A 105 4.50 -16.91 6.90
N ASP A 106 3.98 -17.02 8.13
CA ASP A 106 4.50 -17.96 9.14
C ASP A 106 3.94 -19.41 9.02
N SER A 107 3.48 -19.81 7.83
CA SER A 107 2.99 -21.17 7.60
C SER A 107 3.29 -21.71 6.19
N PRO A 108 3.51 -23.01 5.98
CA PRO A 108 3.61 -23.56 4.64
C PRO A 108 2.21 -23.64 3.99
N ALA A 109 1.86 -22.66 3.15
CA ALA A 109 0.62 -22.66 2.37
C ALA A 109 0.70 -23.54 1.11
N ALA A 110 -0.43 -24.10 0.68
CA ALA A 110 -0.53 -24.76 -0.62
C ALA A 110 -0.38 -23.74 -1.79
N PRO A 111 0.07 -24.18 -2.99
CA PRO A 111 0.25 -23.30 -4.16
C PRO A 111 -0.97 -22.50 -4.62
N ASP A 112 -2.16 -22.89 -4.19
CA ASP A 112 -3.47 -22.37 -4.57
C ASP A 112 -4.30 -21.93 -3.35
N GLU A 113 -3.68 -21.82 -2.18
CA GLU A 113 -4.34 -21.38 -0.96
C GLU A 113 -4.49 -19.86 -0.94
N THR A 114 -5.64 -19.41 -0.44
CA THR A 114 -5.88 -17.99 -0.19
C THR A 114 -5.14 -17.59 1.09
N LEU A 115 -4.11 -16.79 0.95
CA LEU A 115 -3.35 -16.23 2.07
C LEU A 115 -4.16 -15.12 2.75
N SER A 116 -4.23 -15.13 4.08
CA SER A 116 -4.84 -14.05 4.87
C SER A 116 -3.78 -13.04 5.29
N ASP A 117 -4.12 -11.76 5.33
CA ASP A 117 -3.19 -10.70 5.77
C ASP A 117 -2.78 -10.86 7.24
N GLU A 118 -3.64 -11.45 8.08
CA GLU A 118 -3.38 -11.69 9.51
C GLU A 118 -2.32 -12.76 9.80
N ASP A 119 -1.94 -13.55 8.78
CA ASP A 119 -0.95 -14.63 8.90
C ASP A 119 0.47 -14.17 8.49
N PHE A 120 0.63 -12.90 8.16
CA PHE A 120 1.90 -12.28 7.84
C PHE A 120 2.46 -11.53 9.06
N THR A 121 3.78 -11.62 9.23
CA THR A 121 4.52 -10.93 10.30
C THR A 121 5.65 -10.12 9.68
N ASP A 122 5.89 -8.92 10.20
CA ASP A 122 7.00 -8.06 9.78
C ASP A 122 8.34 -8.77 9.92
N VAL A 123 9.17 -8.67 8.88
CA VAL A 123 10.59 -8.99 8.88
C VAL A 123 11.35 -7.86 9.58
N ASP A 124 12.39 -8.17 10.34
CA ASP A 124 13.20 -7.17 11.02
C ASP A 124 13.86 -6.21 10.01
N GLU A 125 13.82 -4.90 10.29
CA GLU A 125 14.43 -3.87 9.44
C GLU A 125 15.95 -4.04 9.31
N ASP A 126 16.62 -4.70 10.27
CA ASP A 126 18.04 -5.02 10.18
C ASP A 126 18.34 -6.19 9.21
N HIS A 127 17.32 -6.94 8.79
CA HIS A 127 17.44 -8.12 7.93
C HIS A 127 17.14 -7.83 6.45
N VAL A 128 16.53 -6.68 6.14
CA VAL A 128 16.23 -6.25 4.78
C VAL A 128 16.57 -4.78 4.58
N ALA A 129 17.32 -4.46 3.53
CA ALA A 129 17.51 -3.06 3.12
C ALA A 129 16.42 -2.65 2.12
N ILE A 130 15.65 -1.62 2.45
CA ILE A 130 14.61 -1.06 1.59
C ILE A 130 15.06 0.33 1.14
N GLU A 131 15.26 0.53 -0.16
CA GLU A 131 15.74 1.79 -0.71
C GLU A 131 14.91 2.24 -1.93
N ARG A 132 14.74 3.56 -2.06
CA ARG A 132 14.21 4.15 -3.29
C ARG A 132 15.34 4.42 -4.27
N GLY A 133 15.19 3.94 -5.50
CA GLY A 133 16.21 4.01 -6.54
C GLY A 133 17.25 2.88 -6.42
N SER A 134 18.41 3.07 -7.06
CA SER A 134 19.46 2.05 -7.10
C SER A 134 20.42 2.18 -5.92
N THR A 135 20.51 1.12 -5.13
CA THR A 135 21.47 0.93 -4.04
C THR A 135 22.88 0.71 -4.61
N ASN A 136 23.91 0.84 -3.75
CA ASN A 136 25.25 0.35 -4.09
C ASN A 136 25.41 -1.18 -3.90
N GLY A 137 24.31 -1.93 -3.73
CA GLY A 137 24.32 -3.35 -3.44
C GLY A 137 24.80 -3.70 -2.03
N ASN A 138 24.61 -2.80 -1.06
CA ASN A 138 24.99 -3.03 0.34
C ASN A 138 23.81 -3.58 1.13
N TYR A 139 23.50 -4.86 0.92
CA TYR A 139 22.43 -5.56 1.63
C TYR A 139 22.96 -6.26 2.90
N PRO A 140 22.12 -6.44 3.93
CA PRO A 140 22.43 -7.33 5.05
C PRO A 140 22.67 -8.76 4.55
N ALA A 141 23.42 -9.54 5.32
CA ALA A 141 23.63 -10.95 5.00
C ALA A 141 22.36 -11.75 5.30
N ALA A 142 22.06 -12.74 4.46
CA ALA A 142 21.01 -13.70 4.73
C ALA A 142 21.18 -14.36 6.11
N ASN A 143 20.09 -14.45 6.86
CA ASN A 143 20.02 -15.10 8.16
C ASN A 143 18.78 -16.00 8.23
N ASP A 144 18.74 -16.89 9.21
CA ASP A 144 17.67 -17.87 9.43
C ASP A 144 16.46 -17.32 10.17
N ASP A 145 16.58 -16.19 10.90
CA ASP A 145 15.53 -15.67 11.77
C ASP A 145 14.27 -15.28 10.95
N ASP A 146 14.46 -14.59 9.82
CA ASP A 146 13.39 -14.15 8.90
C ASP A 146 13.41 -14.86 7.55
N ALA A 147 14.12 -15.99 7.47
CA ALA A 147 14.10 -16.81 6.28
C ALA A 147 12.72 -17.45 6.04
N PHE A 148 12.45 -17.77 4.79
CA PHE A 148 11.26 -18.49 4.35
C PHE A 148 11.66 -19.76 3.58
N GLY A 149 11.18 -20.88 4.07
CA GLY A 149 11.48 -22.22 3.58
C GLY A 149 10.60 -22.66 2.41
N PRO A 150 10.78 -23.89 1.93
CA PRO A 150 10.02 -24.46 0.81
C PRO A 150 8.51 -24.39 1.00
N GLY A 151 7.84 -23.71 0.06
CA GLY A 151 6.39 -23.52 0.04
C GLY A 151 5.90 -22.27 0.76
N GLU A 152 6.77 -21.63 1.56
CA GLU A 152 6.47 -20.40 2.30
C GLU A 152 6.58 -19.16 1.43
N TRP A 153 6.00 -18.06 1.93
CA TRP A 153 5.84 -16.81 1.22
C TRP A 153 6.48 -15.66 1.99
N VAL A 154 7.00 -14.71 1.23
CA VAL A 154 7.34 -13.37 1.69
C VAL A 154 6.64 -12.35 0.79
N ARG A 155 6.27 -11.19 1.33
CA ARG A 155 5.63 -10.12 0.56
C ARG A 155 6.22 -8.77 0.91
N ILE A 156 6.06 -7.84 -0.02
CA ILE A 156 6.40 -6.43 0.16
C ILE A 156 5.08 -5.66 0.15
N VAL A 157 4.81 -4.94 1.21
CA VAL A 157 3.61 -4.10 1.35
C VAL A 157 4.00 -2.63 1.49
N ALA A 158 3.07 -1.74 1.14
CA ALA A 158 3.24 -0.30 1.28
C ALA A 158 1.88 0.39 1.33
N ASP A 159 1.83 1.57 1.92
CA ASP A 159 0.67 2.45 1.87
C ASP A 159 0.71 3.27 0.57
N ALA A 160 -0.32 3.10 -0.26
CA ALA A 160 -0.42 3.73 -1.56
C ALA A 160 -1.00 5.15 -1.46
N HIS A 161 -0.24 6.14 -1.90
CA HIS A 161 -0.64 7.54 -1.99
C HIS A 161 -0.61 8.01 -3.46
N VAL A 162 -1.31 7.26 -4.32
CA VAL A 162 -1.37 7.57 -5.75
C VAL A 162 -2.41 8.66 -5.98
N PRO A 163 -2.03 9.82 -6.57
CA PRO A 163 -2.99 10.88 -6.85
C PRO A 163 -4.13 10.39 -7.74
N ALA A 164 -5.30 11.00 -7.56
CA ALA A 164 -6.49 10.68 -8.32
C ALA A 164 -6.29 10.69 -9.83
N GLY A 165 -6.63 9.56 -10.48
CA GLY A 165 -6.52 9.41 -11.93
C GLY A 165 -5.08 9.28 -12.44
N ASP A 166 -4.07 9.40 -11.59
CA ASP A 166 -2.69 9.06 -11.93
C ASP A 166 -2.54 7.53 -11.96
N SER A 167 -1.62 7.06 -12.81
CA SER A 167 -1.29 5.64 -12.94
C SER A 167 0.22 5.47 -13.10
N PRO A 168 1.02 5.72 -12.05
CA PRO A 168 2.46 5.55 -12.11
C PRO A 168 2.81 4.07 -12.33
N ASP A 169 3.82 3.85 -13.17
CA ASP A 169 4.50 2.58 -13.25
C ASP A 169 5.55 2.52 -12.13
N ILE A 170 5.40 1.52 -11.27
CA ILE A 170 6.26 1.26 -10.11
C ILE A 170 7.11 0.05 -10.45
N GLU A 171 8.42 0.23 -10.45
CA GLU A 171 9.39 -0.83 -10.66
C GLU A 171 9.96 -1.29 -9.33
N VAL A 172 9.76 -2.57 -8.98
CA VAL A 172 10.28 -3.17 -7.74
C VAL A 172 11.31 -4.26 -8.07
N THR A 173 12.55 -4.02 -7.66
CA THR A 173 13.66 -4.97 -7.76
C THR A 173 13.89 -5.60 -6.40
N ILE A 174 14.05 -6.92 -6.37
CA ILE A 174 14.27 -7.67 -5.13
C ILE A 174 15.57 -8.47 -5.19
N THR A 175 16.23 -8.57 -4.05
CA THR A 175 17.44 -9.38 -3.87
C THR A 175 17.14 -10.47 -2.85
N ILE A 176 17.34 -11.72 -3.28
CA ILE A 176 17.10 -12.91 -2.47
C ILE A 176 18.39 -13.73 -2.38
N GLU A 177 18.70 -14.17 -1.18
CA GLU A 177 19.87 -14.99 -0.89
C GLU A 177 19.46 -16.27 -0.17
N GLY A 178 20.16 -17.37 -0.42
CA GLY A 178 20.03 -18.59 0.35
C GLY A 178 20.73 -18.46 1.69
N VAL A 179 20.08 -18.93 2.76
CA VAL A 179 20.64 -18.91 4.12
C VAL A 179 21.84 -19.87 4.22
N GLU A 180 21.71 -21.05 3.61
CA GLU A 180 22.83 -21.97 3.41
C GLU A 180 23.57 -21.63 2.11
N GLU A 181 24.91 -21.65 2.14
CA GLU A 181 25.77 -21.27 1.01
C GLU A 181 25.37 -21.95 -0.30
N GLY A 182 25.23 -21.18 -1.38
CA GLY A 182 25.14 -21.71 -2.75
C GLY A 182 23.99 -21.21 -3.62
N ILE A 183 23.14 -20.30 -3.12
CA ILE A 183 22.08 -19.67 -3.91
C ILE A 183 22.12 -18.16 -3.67
N SER A 184 22.32 -17.40 -4.73
CA SER A 184 22.01 -15.98 -4.77
C SER A 184 21.19 -15.73 -6.03
N ALA A 185 20.02 -15.10 -5.87
CA ALA A 185 19.13 -14.78 -6.97
C ALA A 185 18.74 -13.30 -6.84
N GLN A 186 19.10 -12.53 -7.85
CA GLN A 186 18.63 -11.15 -7.97
C GLN A 186 17.65 -11.10 -9.13
N LEU A 187 16.46 -10.56 -8.87
CA LEU A 187 15.41 -10.47 -9.87
C LEU A 187 15.66 -9.24 -10.75
N PHE A 188 15.99 -9.46 -12.03
CA PHE A 188 16.08 -8.39 -13.03
C PHE A 188 15.14 -8.67 -14.21
N GLY A 189 14.43 -7.66 -14.71
CA GLY A 189 13.66 -7.75 -15.96
C GLY A 189 12.35 -6.95 -15.99
N GLU A 190 11.63 -6.98 -17.11
CA GLU A 190 10.33 -6.30 -17.32
C GLU A 190 9.23 -6.76 -16.34
N THR A 191 9.45 -7.88 -15.64
CA THR A 191 8.56 -8.44 -14.61
C THR A 191 8.49 -7.60 -13.33
N ARG A 192 9.34 -6.57 -13.19
CA ARG A 192 9.39 -5.68 -12.02
C ARG A 192 8.35 -4.56 -12.00
N ALA A 193 7.77 -4.24 -13.16
CA ALA A 193 6.85 -3.12 -13.29
C ALA A 193 5.41 -3.56 -12.97
N PHE A 194 4.71 -2.78 -12.16
CA PHE A 194 3.26 -2.83 -12.02
C PHE A 194 2.69 -1.43 -11.93
N THR A 195 1.41 -1.33 -12.25
CA THR A 195 0.70 -0.06 -12.26
C THR A 195 -0.28 -0.04 -11.11
N LEU A 196 -0.26 1.01 -10.29
CA LEU A 196 -1.35 1.34 -9.37
C LEU A 196 -2.09 2.54 -9.95
N THR A 197 -3.41 2.52 -9.92
CA THR A 197 -4.23 3.66 -10.35
C THR A 197 -4.83 4.32 -9.13
N GLY A 198 -4.53 5.59 -8.90
CA GLY A 198 -5.21 6.34 -7.85
C GLY A 198 -6.70 6.42 -8.20
N ALA A 199 -7.56 5.99 -7.27
CA ALA A 199 -9.00 6.12 -7.44
C ALA A 199 -9.30 7.55 -7.88
N GLU A 200 -10.11 7.70 -8.94
CA GLU A 200 -10.51 9.02 -9.35
C GLU A 200 -11.05 9.74 -8.12
N ASP A 201 -10.49 10.92 -7.84
CA ASP A 201 -11.15 11.88 -7.00
C ASP A 201 -12.52 12.03 -7.65
N VAL A 202 -13.56 11.59 -6.95
CA VAL A 202 -14.91 12.06 -7.18
C VAL A 202 -14.97 13.54 -6.77
N SER A 203 -14.14 14.37 -7.40
CA SER A 203 -14.21 15.81 -7.35
C SER A 203 -14.85 16.29 -8.65
N ALA A 204 -16.14 16.62 -8.51
CA ALA A 204 -17.00 17.33 -9.46
C ALA A 204 -17.96 16.51 -10.35
N SER A 205 -18.74 15.64 -9.73
CA SER A 205 -20.17 15.97 -9.64
C SER A 205 -20.46 16.44 -8.22
N GLN A 206 -20.05 17.68 -7.91
CA GLN A 206 -20.19 18.38 -6.62
C GLN A 206 -19.81 17.53 -5.39
N THR A 207 -18.60 17.70 -4.83
CA THR A 207 -18.29 17.14 -3.49
C THR A 207 -19.47 17.41 -2.56
N PRO A 208 -20.12 16.37 -2.01
CA PRO A 208 -21.35 16.57 -1.29
C PRO A 208 -21.12 17.52 -0.12
N THR A 209 -21.90 18.59 -0.08
CA THR A 209 -21.82 19.62 0.95
C THR A 209 -23.10 19.64 1.77
N VAL A 210 -22.96 20.01 3.04
CA VAL A 210 -24.09 20.18 3.92
C VAL A 210 -24.22 21.65 4.30
N ASP A 211 -25.38 22.21 4.00
CA ASP A 211 -25.68 23.60 4.29
C ASP A 211 -26.78 23.74 5.37
N PHE A 212 -26.46 24.48 6.43
CA PHE A 212 -27.41 24.85 7.49
C PHE A 212 -28.08 26.20 7.18
N LYS A 213 -28.93 26.24 6.15
CA LYS A 213 -29.66 27.49 5.84
C LYS A 213 -30.70 27.86 6.90
N GLY A 214 -30.44 28.98 7.57
CA GLY A 214 -31.38 29.72 8.42
C GLY A 214 -31.69 29.08 9.79
N ASN A 215 -32.73 29.58 10.45
CA ASN A 215 -33.12 29.18 11.81
C ASN A 215 -34.03 27.93 11.87
N SER A 216 -34.19 27.22 10.76
CA SER A 216 -35.18 26.14 10.66
C SER A 216 -34.77 24.83 11.34
N GLY A 217 -33.57 24.76 11.96
CA GLY A 217 -33.03 23.52 12.53
C GLY A 217 -32.87 22.37 11.52
N ASN A 218 -32.80 22.72 10.24
CA ASN A 218 -32.65 21.79 9.12
C ASN A 218 -31.26 21.92 8.52
N ALA A 219 -30.87 20.90 7.77
CA ALA A 219 -29.67 20.82 6.95
C ALA A 219 -30.05 20.36 5.54
N LYS A 220 -29.31 20.80 4.53
CA LYS A 220 -29.52 20.39 3.14
C LYS A 220 -28.25 19.73 2.64
N LEU A 221 -28.38 18.50 2.13
CA LEU A 221 -27.32 17.80 1.40
C LEU A 221 -27.43 18.17 -0.08
N GLU A 222 -26.33 18.59 -0.69
CA GLU A 222 -26.22 18.89 -2.12
C GLU A 222 -24.95 18.28 -2.68
N GLY A 223 -25.02 17.74 -3.90
CA GLY A 223 -23.89 17.19 -4.63
C GLY A 223 -23.69 15.68 -4.53
N ALA A 224 -24.51 14.97 -3.75
CA ALA A 224 -24.47 13.51 -3.75
C ALA A 224 -24.97 12.93 -5.09
N GLU A 225 -24.19 12.05 -5.72
CA GLU A 225 -24.60 11.36 -6.95
C GLU A 225 -25.61 10.24 -6.68
N SER A 226 -25.53 9.62 -5.50
CA SER A 226 -26.43 8.59 -5.00
C SER A 226 -26.79 8.83 -3.52
N GLU A 227 -27.49 7.89 -2.89
CA GLU A 227 -27.58 7.89 -1.43
C GLU A 227 -26.19 7.62 -0.84
N ILE A 228 -25.79 8.41 0.15
CA ILE A 228 -24.49 8.28 0.84
C ILE A 228 -24.72 8.00 2.33
N PRO A 229 -23.91 7.11 2.94
CA PRO A 229 -23.94 6.87 4.38
C PRO A 229 -23.58 8.16 5.11
N THR A 230 -24.43 8.51 6.08
CA THR A 230 -24.34 9.79 6.78
C THR A 230 -24.60 9.55 8.25
N ARG A 231 -23.87 10.23 9.14
CA ARG A 231 -24.22 10.33 10.55
C ARG A 231 -24.81 11.71 10.83
N VAL A 232 -26.04 11.77 11.30
CA VAL A 232 -26.75 13.03 11.57
C VAL A 232 -26.89 13.23 13.07
N TRP A 233 -26.20 14.23 13.60
CA TRP A 233 -26.33 14.65 14.99
C TRP A 233 -27.46 15.67 15.13
N TYR A 234 -28.37 15.45 16.07
CA TYR A 234 -29.49 16.34 16.33
C TYR A 234 -29.78 16.48 17.82
N ARG A 235 -30.24 17.66 18.23
CA ARG A 235 -30.75 17.87 19.59
C ARG A 235 -32.25 17.68 19.62
N ASP A 236 -32.70 16.85 20.55
CA ASP A 236 -34.08 16.68 20.95
C ASP A 236 -34.32 17.40 22.30
N VAL A 237 -35.40 18.19 22.38
CA VAL A 237 -35.77 18.93 23.61
C VAL A 237 -36.10 18.03 24.81
N SER A 238 -36.39 16.76 24.58
CA SER A 238 -36.77 15.80 25.62
C SER A 238 -35.61 14.93 26.10
N THR A 239 -34.66 14.59 25.22
CA THR A 239 -33.61 13.60 25.49
C THR A 239 -32.18 14.16 25.38
N GLY A 240 -31.98 15.36 24.82
CA GLY A 240 -30.65 15.95 24.66
C GLY A 240 -30.06 15.70 23.27
N LEU A 241 -28.74 15.48 23.19
CA LEU A 241 -28.06 15.21 21.92
C LEU A 241 -28.22 13.73 21.54
N GLU A 242 -28.63 13.47 20.30
CA GLU A 242 -28.78 12.14 19.71
C GLU A 242 -28.15 12.11 18.31
N HIS A 243 -27.97 10.92 17.76
CA HIS A 243 -27.60 10.75 16.35
C HIS A 243 -28.31 9.56 15.71
N ASP A 244 -28.42 9.61 14.39
CA ASP A 244 -28.83 8.49 13.53
C ASP A 244 -27.81 8.32 12.40
N THR A 245 -27.74 7.12 11.81
CA THR A 245 -26.83 6.79 10.68
C THR A 245 -27.59 6.44 9.38
N PRO A 246 -28.39 7.38 8.82
CA PRO A 246 -29.12 7.13 7.58
C PRO A 246 -28.22 7.04 6.34
N HIS A 247 -28.75 6.46 5.27
CA HIS A 247 -28.27 6.73 3.92
C HIS A 247 -29.14 7.86 3.34
N LEU A 248 -28.53 8.95 2.89
CA LEU A 248 -29.23 10.17 2.48
C LEU A 248 -28.93 10.53 1.04
N SER A 249 -29.96 10.99 0.32
CA SER A 249 -29.83 11.60 -1.00
C SER A 249 -29.87 13.12 -0.91
N ASN A 250 -29.60 13.80 -2.03
CA ASN A 250 -29.73 15.26 -2.12
C ASN A 250 -31.10 15.77 -1.62
N GLY A 251 -31.07 16.87 -0.87
CA GLY A 251 -32.27 17.55 -0.40
C GLY A 251 -32.26 17.82 1.11
N GLN A 252 -33.45 18.03 1.66
CA GLN A 252 -33.61 18.41 3.07
C GLN A 252 -33.49 17.19 3.97
N ILE A 253 -32.38 17.10 4.73
CA ILE A 253 -32.06 15.97 5.60
C ILE A 253 -33.18 15.74 6.61
N ARG A 254 -33.73 16.81 7.21
CA ARG A 254 -34.81 16.71 8.20
C ARG A 254 -36.07 16.01 7.67
N LYS A 255 -36.35 16.07 6.35
CA LYS A 255 -37.50 15.39 5.74
C LYS A 255 -37.26 13.91 5.46
N GLN A 256 -35.99 13.55 5.24
CA GLN A 256 -35.58 12.17 5.02
C GLN A 256 -35.46 11.44 6.36
N LEU A 257 -34.95 12.13 7.38
CA LEU A 257 -34.70 11.55 8.69
C LEU A 257 -35.94 11.47 9.59
N PHE A 258 -36.78 12.52 9.61
CA PHE A 258 -37.94 12.58 10.52
C PHE A 258 -39.26 12.61 9.78
N SER A 259 -40.19 11.72 10.19
CA SER A 259 -41.55 11.66 9.66
C SER A 259 -42.60 12.13 10.68
N GLY A 260 -43.73 12.67 10.19
CA GLY A 260 -44.88 13.03 11.02
C GLY A 260 -44.61 14.09 12.10
N SER A 261 -45.12 13.86 13.31
CA SER A 261 -44.92 14.72 14.49
C SER A 261 -43.56 14.54 15.16
N ASN A 262 -42.80 13.50 14.80
CA ASN A 262 -41.48 13.17 15.37
C ASN A 262 -40.40 14.21 15.03
N LYS A 263 -40.68 15.12 14.11
CA LYS A 263 -39.79 16.25 13.80
C LYS A 263 -39.87 17.38 14.84
N ASN A 264 -40.91 17.44 15.66
CA ASN A 264 -41.15 18.56 16.57
C ASN A 264 -40.13 18.53 17.70
N GLY A 265 -39.45 19.65 17.95
CA GLY A 265 -38.42 19.74 19.00
C GLY A 265 -37.05 19.19 18.61
N LYS A 266 -36.90 18.60 17.41
CA LYS A 266 -35.60 18.14 16.90
C LYS A 266 -34.91 19.22 16.05
N ARG A 267 -33.61 19.44 16.29
CA ARG A 267 -32.74 20.38 15.56
C ARG A 267 -31.46 19.67 15.13
N ILE A 268 -31.18 19.63 13.83
CA ILE A 268 -29.90 19.09 13.33
C ILE A 268 -28.77 20.08 13.69
N VAL A 269 -27.70 19.55 14.28
CA VAL A 269 -26.54 20.30 14.75
C VAL A 269 -25.25 19.92 14.01
N ALA A 270 -25.17 18.71 13.46
CA ALA A 270 -24.13 18.35 12.51
C ALA A 270 -24.50 17.18 11.62
N VAL A 271 -23.73 17.04 10.55
CA VAL A 271 -23.86 15.98 9.57
C VAL A 271 -22.47 15.52 9.16
N SER A 272 -22.15 14.26 9.41
CA SER A 272 -20.90 13.62 8.98
C SER A 272 -21.16 12.78 7.75
N LEU A 273 -20.43 13.08 6.68
CA LEU A 273 -20.40 12.28 5.47
C LEU A 273 -19.31 11.23 5.68
N THR A 274 -19.71 10.00 6.01
CA THR A 274 -18.77 9.02 6.57
C THR A 274 -17.71 8.58 5.58
N ASP A 275 -18.09 8.39 4.32
CA ASP A 275 -17.17 7.96 3.25
C ASP A 275 -16.17 9.05 2.88
N LEU A 276 -16.49 10.32 3.18
CA LEU A 276 -15.63 11.45 2.89
C LEU A 276 -14.81 11.89 4.10
N ASN A 277 -14.96 11.19 5.24
CA ASN A 277 -14.37 11.55 6.52
C ASN A 277 -14.53 13.05 6.87
N ARG A 278 -15.71 13.62 6.59
CA ARG A 278 -15.98 15.06 6.78
C ARG A 278 -17.22 15.28 7.62
N THR A 279 -17.12 16.18 8.59
CA THR A 279 -18.21 16.60 9.45
C THR A 279 -18.52 18.09 9.27
N TYR A 280 -19.76 18.36 8.89
CA TYR A 280 -20.29 19.73 8.83
C TYR A 280 -20.99 20.05 10.14
N VAL A 281 -20.42 21.01 10.87
CA VAL A 281 -20.95 21.45 12.17
C VAL A 281 -21.66 22.78 12.00
N ARG A 282 -22.79 22.91 12.68
CA ARG A 282 -23.42 24.20 12.92
C ARG A 282 -22.83 24.80 14.18
N GLU A 283 -22.00 25.83 14.05
CA GLU A 283 -21.40 26.50 15.20
C GLU A 283 -22.46 26.93 16.24
N GLY A 284 -22.27 26.44 17.47
CA GLY A 284 -22.76 26.99 18.74
C GLY A 284 -24.27 27.09 19.01
N ASP A 285 -24.65 26.85 20.25
CA ASP A 285 -25.99 27.15 20.76
C ASP A 285 -26.27 28.63 20.97
N ASP A 286 -25.20 29.44 21.04
CA ASP A 286 -25.21 30.88 21.24
C ASP A 286 -24.93 31.69 19.95
N LEU A 287 -24.77 31.04 18.80
CA LEU A 287 -24.30 31.69 17.57
C LEU A 287 -25.39 31.77 16.47
N ASN A 288 -25.35 32.87 15.74
CA ASN A 288 -26.36 33.25 14.75
C ASN A 288 -26.41 32.27 13.56
N PRO A 289 -27.59 32.04 12.98
CA PRO A 289 -27.78 31.10 11.87
C PRO A 289 -27.06 31.49 10.58
N GLY A 290 -26.50 30.49 9.87
CA GLY A 290 -26.41 30.55 8.41
C GLY A 290 -25.16 29.98 7.76
N SER A 291 -24.14 29.61 8.53
CA SER A 291 -22.92 28.94 8.05
C SER A 291 -22.78 27.54 8.63
N SER A 292 -22.26 26.63 7.81
CA SER A 292 -21.62 25.39 8.23
C SER A 292 -20.13 25.64 8.32
N GLU A 293 -19.46 25.08 9.31
CA GLU A 293 -18.02 24.86 9.26
C GLU A 293 -17.76 23.40 8.94
N CYS A 294 -16.80 23.16 8.05
CA CYS A 294 -16.36 21.82 7.68
C CYS A 294 -15.18 21.45 8.56
N TYR A 295 -15.22 20.24 9.09
CA TYR A 295 -14.11 19.64 9.79
C TYR A 295 -13.80 18.24 9.27
N ASP A 296 -12.54 17.83 9.32
CA ASP A 296 -12.10 16.47 9.05
C ASP A 296 -12.37 15.57 10.27
N GLY A 297 -12.79 14.33 10.01
CA GLY A 297 -13.15 13.34 11.01
C GLY A 297 -14.66 13.07 11.11
N VAL A 298 -15.01 11.92 11.67
CA VAL A 298 -16.38 11.49 11.95
C VAL A 298 -16.54 11.18 13.44
N PRO A 299 -17.11 12.10 14.25
CA PRO A 299 -17.36 11.85 15.67
C PRO A 299 -18.23 10.61 15.88
N GLU A 300 -17.77 9.68 16.72
CA GLU A 300 -18.52 8.48 17.07
C GLU A 300 -19.35 8.70 18.34
N THR A 301 -18.85 9.53 19.23
CA THR A 301 -19.41 9.81 20.56
C THR A 301 -19.72 11.30 20.75
N GLU A 302 -20.59 11.61 21.71
CA GLU A 302 -20.90 13.00 22.08
C GLU A 302 -19.65 13.78 22.54
N SER A 303 -18.67 13.11 23.15
CA SER A 303 -17.41 13.73 23.60
C SER A 303 -16.49 14.16 22.45
N GLU A 304 -16.58 13.51 21.30
CA GLU A 304 -15.79 13.83 20.09
C GLU A 304 -16.48 14.90 19.23
N PHE A 305 -17.73 15.22 19.56
CA PHE A 305 -18.57 16.16 18.81
C PHE A 305 -18.27 17.64 19.16
N ASN A 306 -17.09 17.95 19.68
CA ASN A 306 -16.68 19.32 19.97
C ASN A 306 -15.85 19.88 18.80
N SER A 307 -16.09 21.14 18.42
CA SER A 307 -15.25 21.86 17.45
C SER A 307 -13.78 21.94 17.89
N ASP A 308 -13.49 21.84 19.20
CA ASP A 308 -12.12 21.81 19.72
C ASP A 308 -11.38 20.50 19.40
N THR A 309 -12.09 19.41 19.09
CA THR A 309 -11.51 18.09 18.80
C THR A 309 -11.39 17.80 17.32
N LEU A 310 -11.95 18.64 16.46
CA LEU A 310 -11.99 18.43 15.02
C LEU A 310 -11.06 19.41 14.29
N SER A 311 -10.35 18.94 13.26
CA SER A 311 -9.52 19.81 12.41
C SER A 311 -10.38 20.45 11.34
N ALA A 312 -10.20 21.74 11.03
CA ALA A 312 -10.95 22.36 9.94
C ALA A 312 -10.55 21.73 8.60
N CYS A 313 -11.53 21.51 7.71
CA CYS A 313 -11.25 21.06 6.35
C CYS A 313 -10.45 22.14 5.58
N ASP A 314 -9.48 21.72 4.76
CA ASP A 314 -8.79 22.59 3.79
C ASP A 314 -9.67 22.99 2.58
#